data_AF-A0A7V8F710-F1
#
_entry.id   AF-A0A7V8F710-F1
#
_cell.length_a   1.000
_cell.length_b   1.000
_cell.length_c   1.000
_cell.angle_alpha   90.00
_cell.angle_beta   90.00
_cell.angle_gamma   90.00
#
_symmetry.space_group_name_H-M   'P 1'
#
loop_
_entity.id
_entity.type
_entity.pdbx_description
1 polymer ?
#
loop_
_entity_poly.entity_id
_entity_poly.type
_entity_poly.pdbx_seq_one_letter_code
_entity_poly.pdbx_strand_id
1 'polypeptide(L)'
;MLSDDELAELYALRYDLSFKEGGISLDEYAEVIRDVLLRHQGYAIFKIDSERSKNIYTFVVTFFPVGGDVIRKDTSSTMIGMKAVFAGLEKLGRFGMKADDVRL
;
A
#
# COMPACT_ATOMS: atom_id res chain seq x y z
N MET A 1 -1.01 -20.87 4.62
CA MET A 1 -0.34 -19.55 4.54
C MET A 1 -1.00 -18.81 3.39
N LEU A 2 -1.44 -17.56 3.61
CA LEU A 2 -2.06 -16.77 2.54
C LEU A 2 -0.98 -16.26 1.57
N SER A 3 -1.34 -16.16 0.29
CA SER A 3 -0.55 -15.54 -0.76
C SER A 3 -0.54 -14.02 -0.64
N ASP A 4 0.41 -13.36 -1.30
CA ASP A 4 0.48 -11.89 -1.31
C ASP A 4 -0.75 -11.25 -1.95
N ASP A 5 -1.37 -11.91 -2.94
CA ASP A 5 -2.64 -11.44 -3.51
C ASP A 5 -3.79 -11.52 -2.50
N GLU A 6 -3.87 -12.60 -1.72
CA GLU A 6 -4.87 -12.74 -0.66
C GLU A 6 -4.65 -11.73 0.48
N LEU A 7 -3.39 -11.47 0.86
CA LEU A 7 -3.06 -10.47 1.86
C LEU A 7 -3.36 -9.05 1.39
N ALA A 8 -3.07 -8.74 0.13
CA ALA A 8 -3.41 -7.46 -0.47
C ALA A 8 -4.93 -7.23 -0.49
N GLU A 9 -5.70 -8.26 -0.86
CA GLU A 9 -7.17 -8.21 -0.85
C GLU A 9 -7.72 -8.03 0.56
N LEU A 10 -7.19 -8.77 1.55
CA LEU A 10 -7.59 -8.61 2.95
C LEU A 10 -7.36 -7.18 3.46
N TYR A 11 -6.23 -6.57 3.11
CA TYR A 11 -5.93 -5.20 3.50
C TYR A 11 -6.90 -4.21 2.83
N ALA A 12 -7.14 -4.38 1.52
CA ALA A 12 -8.03 -3.52 0.74
C ALA A 12 -9.47 -3.54 1.29
N LEU A 13 -9.98 -4.71 1.66
CA LEU A 13 -11.34 -4.87 2.19
C LEU A 13 -11.59 -4.05 3.47
N ARG A 14 -10.54 -3.69 4.24
CA ARG A 14 -10.67 -2.82 5.43
C ARG A 14 -11.02 -1.37 5.08
N TYR A 15 -10.79 -0.99 3.83
CA TYR A 15 -11.13 0.32 3.30
C TYR A 15 -12.36 0.28 2.40
N ASP A 16 -13.09 -0.85 2.37
CA ASP A 16 -14.19 -1.14 1.43
C ASP A 16 -13.73 -1.15 -0.03
N LEU A 17 -12.48 -1.55 -0.28
CA LEU A 17 -11.89 -1.66 -1.61
C LEU A 17 -11.67 -3.13 -2.00
N SER A 18 -11.56 -3.42 -3.31
CA SER A 18 -11.25 -4.75 -3.83
C SER A 18 -10.42 -4.68 -5.11
N PHE A 19 -9.52 -5.64 -5.29
CA PHE A 19 -8.78 -5.79 -6.55
C PHE A 19 -9.53 -6.59 -7.62
N LYS A 20 -10.72 -7.15 -7.32
CA LYS A 20 -11.47 -8.04 -8.23
C LYS A 20 -12.48 -7.30 -9.13
N GLU A 21 -13.04 -6.18 -8.68
CA GLU A 21 -14.13 -5.46 -9.35
C GLU A 21 -13.68 -4.05 -9.78
N GLY A 22 -13.18 -3.90 -11.01
CA GLY A 22 -12.68 -2.61 -11.51
C GLY A 22 -11.28 -2.22 -10.99
N GLY A 23 -10.84 -2.86 -9.91
CA GLY A 23 -9.53 -2.65 -9.29
C GLY A 23 -9.48 -1.37 -8.45
N ILE A 24 -8.39 -1.22 -7.71
CA ILE A 24 -8.16 -0.03 -6.88
C ILE A 24 -7.45 1.03 -7.73
N SER A 25 -7.99 2.24 -7.74
CA SER A 25 -7.36 3.40 -8.40
C SER A 25 -6.14 3.90 -7.61
N LEU A 26 -5.27 4.67 -8.27
CA LEU A 26 -4.12 5.28 -7.59
C LEU A 26 -4.56 6.30 -6.53
N ASP A 27 -5.69 6.98 -6.73
CA ASP A 27 -6.21 7.96 -5.78
C ASP A 27 -6.71 7.27 -4.50
N GLU A 28 -7.54 6.22 -4.62
CA GLU A 28 -7.98 5.40 -3.49
C GLU A 28 -6.78 4.80 -2.74
N TYR A 29 -5.80 4.29 -3.48
CA TYR A 29 -4.55 3.80 -2.91
C TYR A 29 -3.81 4.89 -2.13
N ALA A 30 -3.66 6.09 -2.71
CA ALA A 30 -2.96 7.20 -2.07
C ALA A 30 -3.67 7.66 -0.80
N GLU A 31 -5.00 7.64 -0.76
CA GLU A 31 -5.79 7.94 0.43
C GLU A 31 -5.53 6.94 1.56
N VAL A 32 -5.52 5.64 1.23
CA VAL A 32 -5.18 4.58 2.19
C VAL A 32 -3.77 4.78 2.75
N ILE A 33 -2.78 4.98 1.87
CA ILE A 33 -1.39 5.18 2.31
C ILE A 33 -1.26 6.42 3.19
N ARG A 34 -1.92 7.53 2.84
CA ARG A 34 -1.92 8.75 3.66
C ARG A 34 -2.46 8.48 5.06
N ASP A 35 -3.60 7.79 5.19
CA ASP A 35 -4.19 7.47 6.49
C ASP A 35 -3.25 6.60 7.36
N VAL A 36 -2.67 5.57 6.76
CA VAL A 36 -1.70 4.68 7.43
C VAL A 36 -0.48 5.46 7.94
N LEU A 37 0.07 6.35 7.11
CA LEU A 37 1.24 7.17 7.46
C LEU A 37 0.94 8.21 8.54
N LEU A 38 -0.27 8.77 8.58
CA LEU A 38 -0.68 9.70 9.65
C LEU A 38 -0.71 9.02 11.02
N ARG A 39 -1.11 7.75 11.08
CA ARG A 39 -1.22 6.99 12.33
C ARG A 39 0.10 6.40 12.80
N HIS A 40 0.89 5.91 11.86
CA HIS A 40 2.11 5.16 12.17
C HIS A 40 3.38 5.96 11.96
N GLN A 41 3.26 7.24 11.61
CA GLN A 41 4.35 8.17 11.32
C GLN A 41 5.32 7.65 10.26
N GLY A 42 5.35 8.28 9.09
CA GLY A 42 6.24 7.82 8.03
C GLY A 42 6.14 8.67 6.77
N TYR A 43 6.69 8.13 5.69
CA TYR A 43 6.55 8.70 4.36
C TYR A 43 6.39 7.61 3.31
N ALA A 44 5.84 7.99 2.16
CA ALA A 44 5.79 7.16 0.97
C ALA A 44 6.37 7.90 -0.22
N ILE A 45 6.99 7.14 -1.13
CA ILE A 45 7.45 7.60 -2.43
C ILE A 45 6.78 6.74 -3.48
N PHE A 46 6.12 7.40 -4.43
CA PHE A 46 5.70 6.80 -5.68
C PHE A 46 6.39 7.54 -6.81
N LYS A 47 7.19 6.83 -7.61
CA LYS A 47 7.89 7.41 -8.76
C LYS A 47 7.74 6.55 -10.01
N ILE A 48 7.86 7.20 -11.16
CA ILE A 48 7.81 6.59 -12.47
C ILE A 48 9.13 6.90 -13.17
N ASP A 49 9.94 5.87 -13.39
CA ASP A 49 11.17 5.97 -14.18
C ASP A 49 10.85 5.51 -15.61
N SER A 50 10.86 6.45 -16.57
CA SER A 50 10.61 6.18 -17.98
C SER A 50 11.93 6.01 -18.74
N GLU A 51 12.62 4.90 -18.51
CA GLU A 51 13.84 4.57 -19.27
C GLU A 51 13.52 3.73 -20.51
N ARG A 52 14.07 4.12 -21.66
CA ARG A 52 14.06 3.33 -22.92
C ARG A 52 12.69 2.75 -23.31
N SER A 53 11.67 3.61 -23.28
CA SER A 53 10.30 3.29 -23.72
C SER A 53 9.53 2.31 -22.83
N LYS A 54 9.96 2.08 -21.59
CA LYS A 54 9.21 1.30 -20.59
C LYS A 54 9.07 2.11 -19.30
N ASN A 55 7.86 2.16 -18.75
CA ASN A 55 7.64 2.74 -17.43
C ASN A 55 7.97 1.70 -16.36
N ILE A 56 8.88 2.05 -15.45
CA ILE A 56 9.11 1.33 -14.20
C ILE A 56 8.50 2.17 -13.09
N TYR A 57 7.57 1.58 -12.36
CA TYR A 57 6.93 2.16 -11.20
C TYR A 57 7.66 1.67 -9.95
N THR A 58 8.08 2.60 -9.10
CA THR A 58 8.68 2.31 -7.80
C THR A 58 7.76 2.81 -6.70
N PHE A 59 7.39 1.89 -5.82
CA PHE A 59 6.61 2.15 -4.61
C PHE A 59 7.52 1.95 -3.40
N VAL A 60 7.57 2.92 -2.50
CA VAL A 60 8.29 2.84 -1.22
C VAL A 60 7.39 3.37 -0.12
N VAL A 61 7.24 2.63 0.98
CA VAL A 61 6.58 3.09 2.21
C VAL A 61 7.52 2.83 3.38
N THR A 62 7.73 3.81 4.23
CA THR A 62 8.68 3.76 5.36
C THR A 62 8.07 4.35 6.62
N PHE A 63 8.31 3.71 7.77
CA PHE A 63 7.74 4.08 9.08
C PHE A 63 8.80 4.49 10.12
N PHE A 64 8.40 5.34 11.09
CA PHE A 64 9.20 5.87 12.21
C PHE A 64 8.44 5.82 13.56
N PRO A 65 9.11 5.94 14.73
CA PRO A 65 10.48 5.53 15.00
C PRO A 65 10.53 4.04 15.41
N VAL A 66 11.74 3.46 15.39
CA VAL A 66 12.09 2.05 15.70
C VAL A 66 11.91 1.09 14.51
N GLY A 67 13.04 0.61 13.97
CA GLY A 67 13.13 -0.57 13.09
C GLY A 67 13.30 -0.30 11.59
N GLY A 68 12.77 0.80 11.06
CA GLY A 68 12.94 1.13 9.64
C GLY A 68 12.24 0.13 8.71
N ASP A 69 11.02 -0.30 9.06
CA ASP A 69 10.22 -1.14 8.19
C ASP A 69 10.01 -0.42 6.85
N VAL A 70 10.58 -0.97 5.79
CA VAL A 70 10.44 -0.47 4.43
C VAL A 70 9.72 -1.51 3.60
N ILE A 71 8.59 -1.10 3.01
CA ILE A 71 7.96 -1.84 1.93
C ILE A 71 8.41 -1.21 0.63
N ARG A 72 9.07 -1.98 -0.24
CA ARG A 72 9.52 -1.50 -1.55
C ARG A 72 9.13 -2.46 -2.66
N LYS A 73 8.61 -1.91 -3.75
CA LYS A 73 8.35 -2.66 -4.99
C LYS A 73 8.68 -1.85 -6.23
N ASP A 74 9.55 -2.40 -7.06
CA ASP A 74 9.79 -1.95 -8.43
C ASP A 74 9.05 -2.89 -9.40
N THR A 75 8.30 -2.34 -10.35
CA THR A 75 7.40 -3.13 -11.22
C THR A 75 7.02 -2.35 -12.49
N SER A 76 6.65 -3.04 -13.55
CA SER A 76 6.07 -2.44 -14.77
C SER A 76 4.55 -2.22 -14.70
N SER A 77 3.93 -2.56 -13.56
CA SER A 77 2.48 -2.47 -13.35
C SER A 77 2.15 -1.83 -12.02
N THR A 78 1.38 -0.74 -12.06
CA THR A 78 0.86 -0.06 -10.85
C THR A 78 0.07 -1.04 -9.98
N MET A 79 -0.76 -1.90 -10.59
CA MET A 79 -1.55 -2.92 -9.89
C MET A 79 -0.68 -3.86 -9.05
N ILE A 80 0.41 -4.38 -9.62
CA ILE A 80 1.35 -5.25 -8.90
C ILE A 80 2.03 -4.48 -7.77
N GLY A 81 2.33 -3.20 -7.97
CA GLY A 81 2.96 -2.34 -6.98
C GLY A 81 2.06 -2.07 -5.78
N MET A 82 0.81 -1.68 -6.03
CA MET A 82 -0.19 -1.42 -4.99
C MET A 82 -0.46 -2.69 -4.16
N LYS A 83 -0.64 -3.84 -4.82
CA LYS A 83 -0.81 -5.13 -4.15
C LYS A 83 0.37 -5.48 -3.25
N ALA A 84 1.60 -5.32 -3.75
CA ALA A 84 2.79 -5.60 -2.96
C ALA A 84 2.87 -4.71 -1.70
N VAL A 85 2.46 -3.44 -1.81
CA VAL A 85 2.41 -2.55 -0.64
C VAL A 85 1.35 -3.00 0.35
N PHE A 86 0.12 -3.26 -0.10
CA PHE A 86 -0.96 -3.71 0.78
C PHE A 86 -0.65 -5.04 1.46
N ALA A 87 -0.09 -6.00 0.73
CA ALA A 87 0.40 -7.25 1.32
C ALA A 87 1.51 -7.02 2.35
N GLY A 88 2.42 -6.07 2.09
CA GLY A 88 3.46 -5.67 3.04
C GLY A 88 2.88 -5.06 4.31
N LEU A 89 1.87 -4.19 4.20
CA LEU A 89 1.18 -3.59 5.35
C LEU A 89 0.48 -4.64 6.20
N GLU A 90 -0.19 -5.60 5.56
CA GLU A 90 -0.83 -6.74 6.27
C GLU A 90 0.22 -7.60 6.99
N LYS A 91 1.36 -7.90 6.35
CA LYS A 91 2.46 -8.68 6.96
C LYS A 91 3.11 -7.98 8.16
N LEU A 92 3.22 -6.65 8.12
CA LEU A 92 3.77 -5.87 9.23
C LEU A 92 2.78 -5.74 10.41
N GLY A 93 1.55 -6.23 10.26
CA GLY A 93 0.51 -6.07 11.26
C GLY A 93 0.16 -4.61 11.52
N ARG A 94 0.43 -3.72 10.56
CA ARG A 94 0.07 -2.29 10.63
C ARG A 94 -1.40 -2.14 10.25
N PHE A 95 -2.24 -2.59 11.18
CA PHE A 95 -3.69 -2.52 11.07
C PHE A 95 -4.21 -1.17 11.55
N GLY A 96 -5.09 -0.56 10.76
CA GLY A 96 -6.00 0.49 11.21
C GLY A 96 -7.33 0.31 10.49
N MET A 97 -8.41 0.07 11.24
CA MET A 97 -9.77 0.42 10.80
C MET A 97 -9.79 1.90 10.41
N LYS A 98 -10.69 2.40 9.55
CA LYS A 98 -10.69 3.80 9.07
C LYS A 98 -10.58 4.79 10.23
N ALA A 99 -10.04 5.99 10.01
CA ALA A 99 -9.76 6.91 11.13
C ALA A 99 -11.05 7.26 11.88
N ASP A 100 -12.17 7.20 11.15
CA ASP A 100 -13.53 7.39 11.64
C ASP A 100 -14.07 6.24 12.52
N ASP A 101 -13.46 5.05 12.46
CA ASP A 101 -13.78 3.91 13.31
C ASP A 101 -13.11 4.00 14.69
N VAL A 102 -12.18 4.93 14.87
CA VAL A 102 -11.57 5.27 16.17
C VAL A 102 -12.40 6.37 16.83
N ARG A 103 -13.68 6.11 17.10
CA ARG A 103 -14.46 6.91 18.05
C ARG A 103 -14.30 6.33 19.46
N LEU A 104 -13.92 7.22 20.37
CA LEU A 104 -13.65 7.05 21.81
C LEU A 104 -14.58 6.08 22.54
#